data_AF-A0A836U5Z8-F1
#
_entry.id   AF-A0A836U5Z8-F1
#
_cell.length_a   1.000
_cell.length_b   1.000
_cell.length_c   1.000
_cell.angle_alpha   90.00
_cell.angle_beta   90.00
_cell.angle_gamma   90.00
#
_symmetry.space_group_name_H-M   'P 1'
#
loop_
_entity.id
_entity.type
_entity.pdbx_description
1 polymer ?
#
loop_
_entity_poly.entity_id
_entity_poly.type
_entity_poly.pdbx_seq_one_letter_code
_entity_poly.pdbx_strand_id
1 'polypeptide(L)'
;MIAEFHFDDLTGLAPAYERDGVAIIRNVLDSAFVAELDQHLDWLIARHPELRPESLGHHLIANDPFWVRFLSDKRLLDLVQVLVGPDIAFFAADYIAKPPRDGRAILWHQDANYWPLLPMEVFTVWFAVSHAGALRPHPTR
;
A
#
# COMPACT_ATOMS: atom_id res chain seq x y z
N MET A 1 -17.39 -0.61 -12.35
CA MET A 1 -16.37 -1.59 -11.91
C MET A 1 -15.07 -0.82 -11.78
N ILE A 2 -14.22 -1.18 -10.82
CA ILE A 2 -12.89 -0.54 -10.67
C ILE A 2 -12.07 -0.84 -11.92
N ALA A 3 -11.39 0.16 -12.48
CA ALA A 3 -10.52 -0.03 -13.63
C ALA A 3 -9.30 -0.88 -13.23
N GLU A 4 -8.95 -1.85 -14.08
CA GLU A 4 -7.85 -2.78 -13.85
C GLU A 4 -6.88 -2.74 -15.03
N PHE A 5 -5.59 -2.66 -14.71
CA PHE A 5 -4.48 -2.54 -15.64
C PHE A 5 -3.40 -3.57 -15.32
N HIS A 6 -2.54 -3.88 -16.29
CA HIS A 6 -1.30 -4.61 -16.08
C HIS A 6 -0.12 -3.64 -16.12
N PHE A 7 0.92 -3.89 -15.34
CA PHE A 7 2.07 -2.98 -15.25
C PHE A 7 2.79 -2.76 -16.59
N ASP A 8 2.72 -3.70 -17.52
CA ASP A 8 3.28 -3.58 -18.87
C ASP A 8 2.42 -2.73 -19.84
N ASP A 9 1.17 -2.43 -19.49
CA ASP A 9 0.29 -1.52 -20.23
C ASP A 9 -0.54 -0.63 -19.28
N LEU A 10 -0.02 0.57 -19.04
CA LEU A 10 -0.66 1.60 -18.22
C LEU A 10 -1.43 2.62 -19.07
N THR A 11 -1.71 2.31 -20.34
CA THR A 11 -2.40 3.23 -21.25
C THR A 11 -3.79 3.57 -20.71
N GLY A 12 -4.02 4.86 -20.46
CA GLY A 12 -5.29 5.34 -19.91
C GLY A 12 -5.43 5.21 -18.38
N LEU A 13 -4.37 4.85 -17.65
CA LEU A 13 -4.38 4.82 -16.18
C LEU A 13 -4.77 6.17 -15.58
N ALA A 14 -4.08 7.25 -15.96
CA ALA A 14 -4.32 8.58 -15.41
C ALA A 14 -5.78 9.07 -15.57
N PRO A 15 -6.40 9.06 -16.77
CA PRO A 15 -7.80 9.47 -16.89
C PRO A 15 -8.78 8.52 -16.20
N ALA A 16 -8.46 7.22 -16.04
CA ALA A 16 -9.29 6.32 -15.27
C ALA A 16 -9.21 6.63 -13.76
N TYR A 17 -8.01 6.88 -13.25
CA TYR A 17 -7.79 7.26 -11.86
C TYR A 17 -8.45 8.60 -11.52
N GLU A 18 -8.32 9.62 -12.39
CA GLU A 18 -8.97 10.92 -12.22
C GLU A 18 -10.51 10.78 -12.12
N ARG A 19 -11.10 9.91 -12.93
CA ARG A 19 -12.55 9.70 -12.95
C ARG A 19 -13.05 8.92 -11.73
N ASP A 20 -12.35 7.86 -11.34
CA ASP A 20 -12.86 6.87 -10.39
C ASP A 20 -12.25 6.99 -8.98
N GLY A 21 -11.14 7.71 -8.83
CA GLY A 21 -10.37 7.84 -7.59
C GLY A 21 -9.62 6.58 -7.15
N VAL A 22 -9.67 5.51 -7.96
CA VAL A 22 -9.03 4.22 -7.68
C VAL A 22 -8.78 3.43 -8.97
N ALA A 23 -7.65 2.73 -9.03
CA ALA A 23 -7.33 1.76 -10.08
C ALA A 23 -6.56 0.58 -9.47
N ILE A 24 -6.73 -0.61 -10.07
CA ILE A 24 -5.95 -1.81 -9.72
C ILE A 24 -4.88 -2.00 -10.79
N ILE A 25 -3.63 -2.17 -10.36
CA ILE A 25 -2.51 -2.48 -11.25
C ILE A 25 -1.93 -3.84 -10.86
N ARG A 26 -1.94 -4.78 -11.80
CA ARG A 26 -1.42 -6.14 -11.63
C ARG A 26 0.03 -6.24 -12.04
N ASN A 27 0.75 -7.19 -11.44
CA ASN A 27 2.11 -7.58 -11.81
C ASN A 27 3.14 -6.43 -11.73
N VAL A 28 2.99 -5.52 -10.77
CA VAL A 28 3.94 -4.41 -10.55
C VAL A 28 5.27 -4.93 -10.00
N LEU A 29 5.23 -5.77 -8.97
CA LEU A 29 6.42 -6.39 -8.37
C LEU A 29 6.46 -7.88 -8.69
N ASP A 30 7.67 -8.42 -8.80
CA ASP A 30 7.86 -9.86 -8.97
C ASP A 30 7.60 -10.63 -7.67
N SER A 31 7.27 -11.91 -7.80
CA SER A 31 6.90 -12.76 -6.66
C SER A 31 8.03 -12.97 -5.65
N ALA A 32 9.30 -12.88 -6.07
CA ALA A 32 10.42 -13.02 -5.16
C ALA A 32 10.52 -11.80 -4.24
N PHE A 33 10.31 -10.60 -4.78
CA PHE A 33 10.31 -9.37 -4.01
C PHE A 33 9.07 -9.25 -3.11
N VAL A 34 7.90 -9.72 -3.58
CA VAL A 34 6.71 -9.85 -2.72
C VAL A 34 6.99 -10.80 -1.54
N ALA A 35 7.63 -11.94 -1.78
CA ALA A 35 7.99 -12.88 -0.72
C ALA A 35 9.01 -12.28 0.27
N GLU A 36 9.94 -11.46 -0.20
CA GLU A 36 10.87 -10.73 0.67
C GLU A 36 10.14 -9.70 1.55
N LEU A 37 9.19 -8.95 0.99
CA LEU A 37 8.32 -8.03 1.74
C LEU A 37 7.53 -8.76 2.84
N ASP A 38 7.01 -9.95 2.53
CA ASP A 38 6.27 -10.79 3.48
C ASP A 38 7.17 -11.28 4.62
N GLN A 39 8.36 -11.79 4.30
CA GLN A 39 9.36 -12.20 5.30
C GLN A 39 9.83 -11.03 6.17
N HIS A 40 9.94 -9.83 5.60
CA HIS A 40 10.31 -8.64 6.34
C HIS A 40 9.20 -8.22 7.33
N LEU A 41 7.93 -8.36 6.94
CA LEU A 41 6.80 -8.14 7.85
C LEU A 41 6.81 -9.14 9.01
N ASP A 42 7.04 -10.42 8.74
CA ASP A 42 7.20 -11.46 9.78
C ASP A 42 8.37 -11.13 10.72
N TRP A 43 9.50 -10.67 10.17
CA TRP A 43 10.65 -10.25 10.97
C TRP A 43 10.30 -9.06 11.86
N LEU A 44 9.60 -8.04 11.35
CA LEU A 44 9.15 -6.88 12.13
C LEU A 44 8.21 -7.29 13.28
N ILE A 45 7.24 -8.17 13.00
CA ILE A 45 6.33 -8.71 14.02
C ILE A 45 7.13 -9.42 15.13
N ALA A 46 8.09 -10.27 14.76
CA ALA A 46 8.90 -11.01 15.73
C ALA A 46 9.86 -10.10 16.51
N ARG A 47 10.33 -9.01 15.88
CA ARG A 47 11.27 -8.05 16.47
C ARG A 47 10.61 -7.11 17.48
N HIS A 48 9.30 -6.90 17.35
CA HIS A 48 8.48 -5.99 18.15
C HIS A 48 7.28 -6.70 18.79
N PRO A 49 7.49 -7.74 19.63
CA PRO A 49 6.40 -8.49 20.25
C PRO A 49 5.54 -7.66 21.21
N GLU A 50 6.03 -6.50 21.64
CA GLU A 50 5.31 -5.51 22.44
C GLU A 50 4.24 -4.74 21.65
N LEU A 51 4.36 -4.70 20.32
CA LEU A 51 3.43 -4.01 19.43
C LEU A 51 2.42 -5.00 18.87
N ARG A 52 1.20 -4.50 18.65
CA ARG A 52 0.27 -5.24 17.79
C ARG A 52 0.70 -5.10 16.33
N PRO A 53 0.42 -6.09 15.46
CA PRO A 53 0.68 -5.96 14.02
C PRO A 53 0.08 -4.70 13.39
N GLU A 54 -1.11 -4.26 13.82
CA GLU A 54 -1.75 -3.02 13.35
C GLU A 54 -1.06 -1.73 13.85
N SER A 55 0.00 -1.85 14.64
CA SER A 55 0.76 -0.74 15.24
C SER A 55 2.25 -0.79 14.87
N LEU A 56 2.63 -1.62 13.89
CA LEU A 56 3.96 -1.66 13.30
C LEU A 56 4.27 -0.45 12.41
N GLY A 57 3.31 0.44 12.24
CA GLY A 57 3.23 1.46 11.22
C GLY A 57 4.31 2.55 11.19
N HIS A 58 3.87 3.75 10.83
CA HIS A 58 4.68 4.94 10.50
C HIS A 58 5.93 5.19 11.38
N HIS A 59 5.95 4.80 12.65
CA HIS A 59 7.10 4.97 13.54
C HIS A 59 8.29 4.05 13.23
N LEU A 60 8.06 2.81 12.81
CA LEU A 60 9.16 1.87 12.52
C LEU A 60 9.76 2.13 11.14
N ILE A 61 8.91 2.53 10.18
CA ILE A 61 9.25 2.80 8.79
C ILE A 61 10.39 3.84 8.66
N ALA A 62 10.34 4.89 9.47
CA ALA A 62 11.32 5.98 9.41
C ALA A 62 12.78 5.53 9.67
N ASN A 63 12.96 4.39 10.36
CA ASN A 63 14.28 3.84 10.72
C ASN A 63 14.57 2.50 10.04
N ASP A 64 13.77 2.12 9.05
CA ASP A 64 13.85 0.83 8.40
C ASP A 64 14.47 0.95 6.99
N PRO A 65 15.74 0.52 6.80
CA PRO A 65 16.41 0.64 5.51
C PRO A 65 15.75 -0.20 4.41
N PHE A 66 14.98 -1.22 4.77
CA PHE A 66 14.22 -2.00 3.80
C PHE A 66 13.20 -1.14 3.05
N TRP A 67 12.58 -0.17 3.73
CA TRP A 67 11.67 0.79 3.09
C TRP A 67 12.34 1.69 2.07
N VAL A 68 13.56 2.13 2.33
CA VAL A 68 14.30 2.95 1.34
C VAL A 68 14.50 2.16 0.05
N ARG A 69 14.89 0.88 0.15
CA ARG A 69 15.01 -0.01 -1.01
C ARG A 69 13.65 -0.23 -1.69
N PHE A 70 12.60 -0.51 -0.92
CA PHE A 70 11.26 -0.74 -1.46
C PHE A 70 10.74 0.49 -2.22
N LEU A 71 10.75 1.67 -1.59
CA LEU A 71 10.27 2.92 -2.19
C LEU A 71 11.13 3.37 -3.39
N SER A 72 12.40 2.95 -3.43
CA SER A 72 13.30 3.23 -4.55
C SER A 72 13.24 2.18 -5.67
N ASP A 73 12.34 1.18 -5.59
CA ASP A 73 12.16 0.21 -6.67
C ASP A 73 11.68 0.92 -7.93
N LYS A 74 12.44 0.77 -9.02
CA LYS A 74 12.17 1.45 -10.28
C LYS A 74 10.75 1.20 -10.79
N ARG A 75 10.18 0.00 -10.57
CA ARG A 75 8.84 -0.35 -11.04
C ARG A 75 7.76 0.47 -10.33
N LEU A 76 7.94 0.70 -9.03
CA LEU A 76 7.06 1.58 -8.26
C LEU A 76 7.17 3.03 -8.72
N LEU A 77 8.40 3.52 -8.91
CA LEU A 77 8.63 4.89 -9.38
C LEU A 77 8.06 5.11 -10.79
N ASP A 78 8.27 4.15 -11.70
CA ASP A 78 7.71 4.20 -13.06
C ASP A 78 6.17 4.24 -13.03
N LEU A 79 5.52 3.43 -12.17
CA LEU A 79 4.07 3.45 -11.98
C LEU A 79 3.59 4.80 -11.42
N VAL A 80 4.22 5.27 -10.35
CA VAL A 80 3.86 6.53 -9.66
C VAL A 80 4.01 7.72 -10.60
N GLN A 81 5.07 7.74 -11.41
CA GLN A 81 5.36 8.80 -12.36
C GLN A 81 4.24 9.00 -13.39
N VAL A 82 3.47 7.96 -13.73
CA VAL A 82 2.31 8.07 -14.64
C VAL A 82 1.22 8.98 -14.07
N LEU A 83 1.10 9.05 -12.74
CA LEU A 83 0.05 9.81 -12.05
C LEU A 83 0.52 11.21 -11.61
N VAL A 84 1.70 11.31 -11.01
CA VAL A 84 2.20 12.59 -10.42
C VAL A 84 3.20 13.32 -11.30
N GLY A 85 3.73 12.68 -12.34
CA GLY A 85 4.84 13.19 -13.13
C GLY A 85 6.22 12.88 -12.50
N PRO A 86 7.29 13.45 -13.05
CA PRO A 86 8.67 13.05 -12.72
C PRO A 86 9.14 13.50 -11.33
N ASP A 87 8.49 14.50 -10.73
CA ASP A 87 8.87 15.07 -9.45
C ASP A 87 8.14 14.34 -8.31
N ILE A 88 8.72 13.24 -7.86
CA ILE A 88 8.12 12.35 -6.86
C ILE A 88 8.62 12.72 -5.46
N ALA A 89 7.68 12.95 -4.54
CA ALA A 89 7.97 13.11 -3.11
C ALA A 89 7.27 12.02 -2.29
N PHE A 90 8.01 11.36 -1.41
CA PHE A 90 7.44 10.44 -0.43
C PHE A 90 7.04 11.20 0.83
N PHE A 91 5.78 11.08 1.22
CA PHE A 91 5.21 11.81 2.36
C PHE A 91 5.01 10.93 3.61
N ALA A 92 4.41 9.75 3.44
CA ALA A 92 4.12 8.83 4.53
C ALA A 92 3.93 7.40 4.01
N ALA A 93 4.13 6.42 4.89
CA ALA A 93 3.71 5.04 4.69
C ALA A 93 3.21 4.44 6.01
N ASP A 94 2.51 3.32 5.89
CA ASP A 94 2.04 2.54 7.02
C ASP A 94 2.04 1.04 6.67
N TYR A 95 2.22 0.20 7.69
CA TYR A 95 2.00 -1.24 7.59
C TYR A 95 0.58 -1.55 8.05
N ILE A 96 -0.27 -1.98 7.12
CA ILE A 96 -1.63 -2.41 7.46
C ILE A 96 -1.68 -3.93 7.62
N ALA A 97 -1.15 -4.42 8.74
CA ALA A 97 -1.12 -5.84 9.08
C ALA A 97 -2.32 -6.22 9.96
N LYS A 98 -3.26 -7.00 9.42
CA LYS A 98 -4.48 -7.44 10.11
C LYS A 98 -4.44 -8.95 10.36
N PRO A 99 -4.24 -9.41 11.60
CA PRO A 99 -4.22 -10.84 11.89
C PRO A 99 -5.57 -11.51 11.58
N PRO A 100 -5.60 -12.78 11.17
CA PRO A 100 -6.86 -13.48 10.95
C PRO A 100 -7.72 -13.52 12.20
N ARG A 101 -8.99 -13.10 12.08
CA ARG A 101 -10.00 -13.13 13.16
C ARG A 101 -9.68 -12.25 14.38
N ASP A 102 -8.67 -11.40 14.28
CA ASP A 102 -8.32 -10.38 15.26
C ASP A 102 -8.10 -9.06 14.53
N GLY A 103 -8.19 -7.97 15.27
CA GLY A 103 -7.85 -6.65 14.80
C GLY A 103 -9.00 -5.67 14.78
N ARG A 104 -8.63 -4.44 14.43
CA ARG A 104 -9.50 -3.28 14.59
C ARG A 104 -10.24 -2.99 13.29
N ALA A 105 -11.54 -2.76 13.41
CA ALA A 105 -12.33 -2.26 12.29
C ALA A 105 -11.80 -0.88 11.87
N ILE A 106 -11.60 -0.69 10.58
CA ILE A 106 -11.31 0.60 9.98
C ILE A 106 -12.61 1.10 9.35
N LEU A 107 -13.16 2.18 9.92
CA LEU A 107 -14.40 2.79 9.43
C LEU A 107 -14.14 3.57 8.14
N TRP A 108 -15.21 3.90 7.42
CA TRP A 108 -15.13 4.77 6.23
C TRP A 108 -14.48 6.11 6.58
N HIS A 109 -13.46 6.48 5.81
CA HIS A 109 -12.73 7.75 5.94
C HIS A 109 -12.03 8.10 4.62
N GLN A 110 -11.44 9.29 4.58
CA GLN A 110 -10.51 9.73 3.52
C GLN A 110 -9.20 10.17 4.17
N ASP A 111 -8.07 9.71 3.63
CA ASP A 111 -6.74 9.99 4.20
C ASP A 111 -6.43 11.50 4.25
N ALA A 112 -6.88 12.25 3.25
CA ALA A 112 -6.68 13.70 3.14
C ALA A 112 -7.09 14.49 4.39
N ASN A 113 -8.07 13.99 5.15
CA ASN A 113 -8.54 14.65 6.37
C ASN A 113 -7.52 14.63 7.52
N TYR A 114 -6.47 13.80 7.43
CA TYR A 114 -5.44 13.67 8.46
C TYR A 114 -4.19 14.51 8.16
N TRP A 115 -4.06 15.08 6.96
CA TRP A 115 -2.82 15.71 6.50
C TRP A 115 -2.99 17.22 6.32
N PRO A 116 -2.07 18.05 6.86
CA PRO A 116 -2.12 19.51 6.67
C PRO A 116 -1.43 19.92 5.36
N LEU A 117 -1.82 19.33 4.23
CA LEU A 117 -1.22 19.61 2.92
C LEU A 117 -2.04 20.63 2.11
N LEU A 118 -1.35 21.60 1.51
CA LEU A 118 -1.94 22.62 0.65
C LEU A 118 -1.01 22.88 -0.55
N PRO A 119 -1.43 22.57 -1.80
CA PRO A 119 -2.67 21.86 -2.17
C PRO A 119 -2.65 20.38 -1.75
N MET A 120 -3.83 19.76 -1.65
CA MET A 120 -3.98 18.34 -1.33
C MET A 120 -3.81 17.47 -2.58
N GLU A 121 -2.59 17.46 -3.12
CA GLU A 121 -2.22 16.69 -4.32
C GLU A 121 -1.40 15.46 -3.90
N VAL A 122 -2.09 14.50 -3.29
CA VAL A 122 -1.51 13.23 -2.83
C VAL A 122 -2.39 12.08 -3.28
N PHE A 123 -1.74 10.98 -3.64
CA PHE A 123 -2.41 9.70 -3.83
C PHE A 123 -1.71 8.62 -3.02
N THR A 124 -2.45 7.55 -2.71
CA THR A 124 -1.94 6.43 -1.93
C THR A 124 -1.74 5.23 -2.84
N VAL A 125 -0.55 4.63 -2.80
CA VAL A 125 -0.30 3.32 -3.40
C VAL A 125 -0.50 2.24 -2.34
N TRP A 126 -1.49 1.37 -2.52
CA TRP A 126 -1.72 0.21 -1.67
C TRP A 126 -1.11 -1.04 -2.28
N PHE A 127 -0.15 -1.63 -1.56
CA PHE A 127 0.50 -2.88 -1.97
C PHE A 127 0.01 -4.06 -1.13
N ALA A 128 -0.52 -5.10 -1.78
CA ALA A 128 -0.90 -6.33 -1.11
C ALA A 128 0.34 -7.25 -0.98
N VAL A 129 0.93 -7.29 0.21
CA VAL A 129 2.06 -8.18 0.53
C VAL A 129 1.61 -9.65 0.59
N SER A 130 0.44 -9.89 1.17
CA SER A 130 -0.19 -11.21 1.23
C SER A 130 -1.51 -11.22 0.45
N HIS A 131 -2.09 -12.41 0.25
CA HIS A 131 -3.34 -12.55 -0.48
C HIS A 131 -4.49 -11.80 0.19
N ALA A 132 -4.94 -10.71 -0.43
CA ALA A 132 -6.10 -9.93 -0.02
C ALA A 132 -7.36 -10.41 -0.77
N GLY A 133 -8.07 -11.37 -0.18
CA GLY A 133 -9.37 -11.83 -0.66
C GLY A 133 -10.53 -11.13 0.05
N ALA A 134 -11.72 -11.15 -0.57
CA ALA A 134 -12.94 -10.76 0.13
C ALA A 134 -13.11 -11.64 1.38
N LEU A 135 -13.46 -11.03 2.52
CA LEU A 135 -13.87 -11.77 3.71
C LEU A 135 -15.05 -12.67 3.32
N ARG A 136 -14.86 -14.00 3.41
CA ARG A 136 -16.00 -14.92 3.30
C ARG A 136 -16.96 -14.58 4.43
N PRO A 137 -18.27 -14.42 4.16
CA PRO A 137 -19.23 -14.19 5.22
C PRO A 137 -19.09 -15.30 6.25
N HIS A 138 -18.98 -14.90 7.52
CA HIS A 138 -19.01 -15.84 8.63
C HIS A 138 -20.37 -16.56 8.55
N PRO A 139 -20.44 -17.90 8.58
CA PRO A 139 -21.72 -18.57 8.76
C PRO A 139 -22.25 -18.08 10.12
N THR A 140 -23.29 -17.27 10.07
CA THR A 140 -24.03 -16.82 11.24
C THR A 140 -24.48 -18.06 12.01
N ARG A 141 -24.20 -18.10 13.31
CA ARG A 141 -24.89 -19.02 14.23
C ARG A 141 -26.36 -18.65 14.33
#